data_AF-A0A1Z8S1I6-F1
#
_entry.id   AF-A0A1Z8S1I6-F1
#
_cell.length_a   1.000
_cell.length_b   1.000
_cell.length_c   1.000
_cell.angle_alpha   90.00
_cell.angle_beta   90.00
_cell.angle_gamma   90.00
#
_symmetry.space_group_name_H-M   'P 1'
#
loop_
_entity.id
_entity.type
_entity.pdbx_description
1 polymer ?
#
loop_
_entity_poly.entity_id
_entity_poly.type
_entity_poly.pdbx_seq_one_letter_code
_entity_poly.pdbx_strand_id
1 'polypeptide(L)' 'MDDPYFIATTIGGNSMFALMEVEGNEKPRQGEHKISDSCLEANLATGRFTDITEQATGAYGKLYVLTEEMPQE' A
#
# COMPACT_ATOMS: atom_id res chain seq x y z
N MET A 1 12.66 -14.49 -11.51
CA MET A 1 11.47 -13.73 -11.08
C MET A 1 12.01 -12.64 -10.19
N ASP A 2 11.65 -11.41 -10.47
CA ASP A 2 12.01 -10.28 -9.62
C ASP A 2 11.20 -10.38 -8.33
N ASP A 3 11.83 -10.06 -7.20
CA ASP A 3 11.17 -10.13 -5.89
C ASP A 3 10.04 -9.08 -5.79
N PRO A 4 8.87 -9.42 -5.20
CA PRO A 4 7.82 -8.45 -4.91
C PRO A 4 8.36 -7.26 -4.13
N TYR A 5 7.74 -6.10 -4.33
CA TYR A 5 8.13 -4.89 -3.60
C TYR A 5 6.91 -4.04 -3.27
N PHE A 6 7.11 -3.08 -2.37
CA PHE A 6 6.06 -2.15 -1.98
C PHE A 6 6.16 -0.81 -2.70
N ILE A 7 5.01 -0.25 -3.05
CA ILE A 7 4.85 1.12 -3.52
C ILE A 7 3.98 1.92 -2.58
N ALA A 8 4.28 3.21 -2.47
CA ALA A 8 3.34 4.24 -2.04
C ALA A 8 2.54 4.71 -3.26
N THR A 9 1.21 4.70 -3.14
CA THR A 9 0.27 5.09 -4.20
C THR A 9 -1.01 5.66 -3.59
N THR A 10 -1.95 6.08 -4.44
CA THR A 10 -3.31 6.46 -4.04
C THR A 10 -4.32 5.53 -4.69
N ILE A 11 -5.29 5.02 -3.92
CA ILE A 11 -6.29 4.04 -4.38
C ILE A 11 -7.72 4.58 -4.25
N GLY A 12 -8.63 4.00 -5.04
CA GLY A 12 -10.06 4.28 -4.99
C GLY A 12 -10.44 5.66 -5.55
N GLY A 13 -11.76 5.90 -5.69
CA GLY A 13 -12.28 7.17 -6.22
C GLY A 13 -12.01 8.39 -5.33
N ASN A 14 -11.75 8.16 -4.03
CA ASN A 14 -11.45 9.21 -3.05
C ASN A 14 -9.95 9.50 -2.91
N SER A 15 -9.08 8.87 -3.71
CA SER A 15 -7.62 9.08 -3.68
C SER A 15 -6.96 8.83 -2.31
N MET A 16 -7.36 7.74 -1.62
CA MET A 16 -6.80 7.36 -0.32
C MET A 16 -5.33 6.95 -0.46
N PHE A 17 -4.47 7.38 0.45
CA PHE A 17 -3.05 7.01 0.43
C PHE A 17 -2.88 5.56 0.90
N ALA A 18 -2.11 4.80 0.12
CA ALA A 18 -1.90 3.38 0.37
C ALA A 18 -0.45 2.95 0.17
N LEU A 19 -0.04 1.95 0.94
CA LEU A 19 1.16 1.15 0.70
C LEU A 19 0.71 -0.21 0.16
N MET A 20 1.15 -0.56 -1.04
CA MET A 20 0.68 -1.75 -1.75
C MET A 20 1.86 -2.60 -2.21
N GLU A 21 1.75 -3.91 -2.02
CA GLU A 21 2.65 -4.91 -2.58
C GLU A 21 2.31 -5.18 -4.06
N VAL A 22 3.31 -5.17 -4.92
CA VAL A 22 3.20 -5.39 -6.36
C VAL A 22 4.21 -6.44 -6.84
N GLU A 23 3.99 -6.99 -8.04
CA GLU A 23 4.92 -7.94 -8.67
C GLU A 23 6.28 -7.27 -8.92
N GLY A 24 7.37 -8.03 -8.79
CA GLY A 24 8.73 -7.51 -9.00
C GLY A 24 9.02 -6.97 -10.41
N ASN A 25 8.24 -7.42 -11.40
CA ASN A 25 8.33 -6.98 -12.80
C ASN A 25 7.43 -5.75 -13.10
N GLU A 26 6.63 -5.30 -12.13
CA GLU A 26 5.71 -4.19 -12.32
C GLU A 26 6.49 -2.88 -12.43
N LYS A 27 6.01 -1.98 -13.29
CA LYS A 27 6.62 -0.65 -13.47
C LYS A 27 5.76 0.37 -12.72
N PRO A 28 6.33 1.11 -11.75
CA PRO A 28 5.60 2.18 -11.08
C PRO A 28 5.03 3.16 -12.10
N ARG A 29 3.75 3.47 -11.94
CA ARG A 29 3.04 4.48 -12.74
C ARG A 29 3.37 5.87 -12.23
N GLN A 30 2.95 6.89 -12.98
CA GLN A 30 3.13 8.28 -12.56
C GLN A 30 2.46 8.53 -11.20
N GLY A 31 3.24 8.97 -10.21
CA GLY A 31 2.77 9.19 -8.84
C GLY A 31 2.99 8.01 -7.88
N GLU A 32 3.40 6.85 -8.39
CA GLU A 32 3.74 5.69 -7.57
C GLU A 32 5.23 5.70 -7.22
N HIS A 33 5.54 5.41 -5.96
CA HIS A 33 6.91 5.45 -5.46
C HIS A 33 7.27 4.14 -4.77
N LYS A 34 8.29 3.45 -5.27
CA LYS A 34 8.87 2.28 -4.58
C LYS A 34 9.38 2.71 -3.20
N ILE A 35 9.00 1.95 -2.18
CA ILE A 35 9.46 2.13 -0.81
C ILE A 35 10.35 0.96 -0.39
N SER A 36 11.30 1.22 0.51
CA SER A 36 12.12 0.16 1.12
C SER A 36 11.36 -0.55 2.22
N ASP A 37 11.73 -1.80 2.49
CA ASP A 37 11.16 -2.60 3.58
C ASP A 37 11.29 -1.90 4.93
N SER A 38 12.44 -1.25 5.18
CA SER A 38 12.66 -0.44 6.39
C SER A 38 11.70 0.74 6.54
N CYS A 39 11.30 1.36 5.42
CA CYS A 39 10.33 2.45 5.43
C CYS A 39 8.92 1.92 5.71
N LEU A 40 8.57 0.77 5.10
CA LEU A 40 7.31 0.08 5.37
C LEU A 40 7.20 -0.29 6.86
N GLU A 41 8.19 -1.02 7.39
CA GLU A 41 8.21 -1.47 8.78
C GLU A 41 8.10 -0.30 9.77
N ALA A 42 8.86 0.77 9.54
CA ALA A 42 8.81 1.97 10.37
C ALA A 42 7.42 2.62 10.36
N ASN A 43 6.76 2.68 9.21
CA ASN A 43 5.41 3.24 9.09
C ASN A 43 4.36 2.34 9.74
N LEU A 44 4.40 1.02 9.50
CA LEU A 44 3.47 0.07 10.11
C LEU A 44 3.59 0.05 11.63
N ALA A 45 4.82 0.15 12.17
CA ALA A 45 5.06 0.22 13.61
C ALA A 45 4.43 1.44 14.30
N THR A 46 4.07 2.50 13.56
CA THR A 46 3.36 3.66 14.13
C THR A 46 1.89 3.39 14.43
N GLY A 47 1.31 2.32 13.89
CA GLY A 47 -0.14 2.06 13.97
C GLY A 47 -1.00 3.03 13.15
N ARG A 48 -0.38 3.83 12.26
CA ARG A 48 -1.09 4.77 11.36
C ARG A 48 -1.71 4.11 10.13
N PHE A 49 -1.33 2.87 9.88
CA PHE A 49 -1.78 2.11 8.72
C PHE A 49 -2.59 0.91 9.16
N THR A 50 -3.73 0.71 8.50
CA THR A 50 -4.62 -0.44 8.68
C THR A 50 -4.39 -1.41 7.52
N ASP A 51 -4.22 -2.69 7.83
CA ASP A 51 -4.20 -3.77 6.84
C ASP A 51 -5.63 -4.02 6.33
N ILE A 52 -5.84 -3.81 5.03
CA ILE A 52 -7.11 -4.04 4.35
C ILE A 52 -6.98 -5.07 3.23
N THR A 53 -5.93 -5.90 3.29
CA THR A 53 -5.62 -6.90 2.25
C THR A 53 -6.83 -7.78 1.94
N GLU A 54 -7.56 -8.22 2.97
CA GLU A 54 -8.74 -9.08 2.80
C GLU A 54 -9.99 -8.34 2.28
N GLN A 55 -10.00 -7.01 2.33
CA GLN A 55 -11.13 -6.17 1.95
C GLN A 55 -11.01 -5.65 0.51
N ALA A 56 -9.80 -5.69 -0.05
CA ALA A 56 -9.51 -5.14 -1.37
C ALA A 56 -9.68 -6.17 -2.49
N THR A 57 -10.68 -5.95 -3.34
CA THR A 57 -10.75 -6.65 -4.64
C THR A 57 -9.76 -6.04 -5.63
N GLY A 58 -8.69 -6.77 -5.96
CA GLY A 58 -7.74 -6.40 -7.02
C GLY A 58 -6.34 -5.99 -6.56
N ALA A 59 -6.01 -6.11 -5.27
CA ALA A 59 -4.63 -6.00 -4.81
C ALA A 59 -3.84 -7.27 -5.19
N TYR A 60 -2.59 -7.12 -5.64
CA TYR A 60 -1.71 -8.26 -5.92
C TYR A 60 -1.32 -8.99 -4.64
N GLY A 61 -0.87 -8.22 -3.65
CA GLY A 61 -0.51 -8.72 -2.34
C GLY A 61 -1.06 -7.83 -1.23
N LYS A 62 -0.23 -7.57 -0.23
CA LYS A 62 -0.60 -6.77 0.93
C LYS A 62 -1.00 -5.35 0.56
N LEU A 63 -2.03 -4.85 1.24
CA LEU A 63 -2.52 -3.48 1.07
C LEU A 63 -2.77 -2.83 2.42
N TYR A 64 -2.13 -1.68 2.63
CA TYR A 64 -2.24 -0.88 3.83
C TYR A 64 -2.72 0.53 3.49
N VAL A 65 -3.70 1.05 4.21
CA VAL A 65 -4.21 2.42 4.06
C VAL A 65 -4.08 3.20 5.35
N LEU A 66 -4.10 4.52 5.27
CA LEU A 66 -4.13 5.35 6.48
C LEU A 66 -5.38 5.07 7.30
N THR A 67 -5.21 4.81 8.59
CA THR A 67 -6.31 4.49 9.51
C THR A 67 -7.33 5.62 9.62
N GLU A 68 -6.89 6.88 9.46
CA GLU A 68 -7.77 8.06 9.48
C GLU A 68 -8.68 8.19 8.25
N GLU A 69 -8.32 7.52 7.14
CA GLU A 69 -9.12 7.49 5.92
C GLU A 69 -10.15 6.35 5.91
N MET A 70 -10.06 5.43 6.88
CA MET A 70 -11.06 4.39 7.07
C MET A 70 -12.38 5.01 7.56
N PRO A 71 -13.54 4.56 7.05
CA PRO A 71 -14.83 4.98 7.58
C PRO A 71 -14.89 4.73 9.09
N GLN A 72 -15.16 5.77 9.88
CA GLN A 72 -15.42 5.61 11.31
C GLN A 72 -16.84 5.05 11.47
N GLU A 73 -16.96 3.90 12.15
CA GLU A 73 -18.25 3.32 12.56
C GLU A 73 -18.98 4.17 13.61
#